data_AF-A0A545AQB9-F1
#
_entry.id   AF-A0A545AQB9-F1
#
_cell.length_a   1.000
_cell.length_b   1.000
_cell.length_c   1.000
_cell.angle_alpha   90.00
_cell.angle_beta   90.00
_cell.angle_gamma   90.00
#
_symmetry.space_group_name_H-M   'P 1'
#
loop_
_entity.id
_entity.type
_entity.pdbx_description
1 polymer ?
#
loop_
_entity_poly.entity_id
_entity_poly.type
_entity_poly.pdbx_seq_one_letter_code
_entity_poly.pdbx_strand_id
1 'polypeptide(L)'
;MRFAAQRRLPVVVVTVFAVLISAIVFLPRPALAADDDEGGTGTLRKKLDAAATGYNNAKAKVAASQKRQKTLISEIAVTEKRLATLTADAQTLGAEAYKGGMPDPLTVLANSGSAGELIAKASYVDTMARQTNTTLKELRTTQTTLKNQRQQVEQELKVQQAQEKTMAKRRSDAEQALVEAGGGQSSAGFLSGTSAAAQPAPRNSDGSWPAESCSIDDPTSEGCVTPRMLHTYNEARADGFTHYTHCFRQASFGEHPKGRACDFAADVGGFGGIATGDSKAYGDRLAAWGVDNADRLGVLYVIWFKQIWLPGQGWKTYSGDGTPSGDHMNHVHISVQ
;
A
#
# COMPACT_ATOMS: atom_id res chain seq x y z
N MET A 1 -4.40 -99.04 61.26
CA MET A 1 -4.10 -99.81 60.03
C MET A 1 -4.38 -98.89 58.84
N ARG A 2 -3.34 -98.35 58.18
CA ARG A 2 -2.90 -98.67 56.79
C ARG A 2 -4.09 -98.67 55.80
N PHE A 3 -4.16 -97.81 54.79
CA PHE A 3 -3.25 -97.74 53.64
C PHE A 3 -3.18 -96.36 52.97
N ALA A 4 -2.04 -96.13 52.31
CA ALA A 4 -1.70 -94.99 51.45
C ALA A 4 -1.93 -95.29 49.95
N ALA A 5 -1.62 -94.30 49.10
CA ALA A 5 -1.50 -94.27 47.63
C ALA A 5 -2.76 -93.75 46.90
N GLN A 6 -2.71 -92.92 45.84
CA GLN A 6 -1.62 -92.33 45.06
C GLN A 6 -2.18 -91.20 44.17
N ARG A 7 -1.37 -90.15 43.98
CA ARG A 7 -1.20 -89.24 42.82
C ARG A 7 -2.33 -89.06 41.78
N ARG A 8 -2.61 -87.79 41.45
CA ARG A 8 -2.42 -87.17 40.12
C ARG A 8 -2.57 -85.63 40.19
N LEU A 9 -1.56 -84.90 39.70
CA LEU A 9 -1.59 -83.45 39.47
C LEU A 9 -2.51 -83.11 38.28
N PRO A 10 -3.06 -81.88 38.27
CA PRO A 10 -3.08 -81.09 37.05
C PRO A 10 -2.37 -79.74 37.25
N VAL A 11 -1.52 -79.42 36.27
CA VAL A 11 -0.88 -78.12 36.07
C VAL A 11 -1.97 -77.08 35.82
N VAL A 12 -2.12 -76.11 36.72
CA VAL A 12 -2.96 -74.93 36.50
C VAL A 12 -2.06 -73.81 35.98
N VAL A 13 -2.27 -73.44 34.73
CA VAL A 13 -1.66 -72.26 34.09
C VAL A 13 -2.26 -71.02 34.74
N VAL A 14 -1.44 -70.24 35.45
CA VAL A 14 -1.81 -68.94 36.02
C VAL A 14 -1.63 -67.88 34.93
N THR A 15 -2.72 -67.46 34.30
CA THR A 15 -2.78 -66.25 33.47
C THR A 15 -3.08 -65.06 34.37
N VAL A 16 -2.08 -64.20 34.56
CA VAL A 16 -2.18 -62.91 35.25
C VAL A 16 -2.94 -61.93 34.35
N PHE A 17 -4.19 -61.62 34.69
CA PHE A 17 -4.90 -60.46 34.13
C PHE A 17 -4.74 -59.27 35.09
N ALA A 18 -3.83 -58.36 34.74
CA ALA A 18 -3.74 -57.04 35.36
C ALA A 18 -4.83 -56.14 34.77
N VAL A 19 -5.84 -55.81 35.58
CA VAL A 19 -6.84 -54.79 35.25
C VAL A 19 -6.28 -53.42 35.66
N LEU A 20 -5.69 -52.72 34.70
CA LEU A 20 -5.34 -51.30 34.83
C LEU A 20 -6.56 -50.46 34.42
N ILE A 21 -7.20 -49.83 35.40
CA ILE A 21 -8.22 -48.79 35.18
C ILE A 21 -7.49 -47.52 34.79
N SER A 22 -7.39 -47.24 33.49
CA SER A 22 -6.91 -45.96 32.96
C SER A 22 -8.05 -44.96 32.96
N ALA A 23 -8.11 -44.11 34.01
CA ALA A 23 -8.91 -42.90 33.98
C ALA A 23 -8.29 -41.91 32.98
N ILE A 24 -8.86 -41.86 31.77
CA ILE A 24 -8.50 -40.86 30.76
C ILE A 24 -9.11 -39.53 31.19
N VAL A 25 -8.29 -38.67 31.80
CA VAL A 25 -8.59 -37.25 31.94
C VAL A 25 -8.54 -36.64 30.54
N PHE A 26 -9.70 -36.30 29.98
CA PHE A 26 -9.79 -35.47 28.78
C PHE A 26 -9.37 -34.04 29.15
N LEU A 27 -8.08 -33.76 29.07
CA LEU A 27 -7.61 -32.39 28.94
C LEU A 27 -7.97 -31.91 27.52
N PRO A 28 -8.63 -30.76 27.33
CA PRO A 28 -8.83 -30.20 26.01
C PRO A 28 -7.44 -29.90 25.41
N ARG A 29 -7.08 -30.65 24.37
CA ARG A 29 -5.96 -30.28 23.52
C ARG A 29 -6.34 -28.98 22.78
N PRO A 30 -5.46 -27.99 22.66
CA PRO A 30 -5.69 -26.91 21.71
C PRO A 30 -5.86 -27.58 20.33
N ALA A 31 -6.98 -27.30 19.66
CA ALA A 31 -7.18 -27.75 18.31
C ALA A 31 -6.06 -27.16 17.45
N LEU A 32 -5.24 -28.01 16.85
CA LEU A 32 -4.37 -27.59 15.76
C LEU A 32 -5.28 -27.08 14.65
N ALA A 33 -5.10 -25.82 14.26
CA ALA A 33 -5.79 -25.25 13.11
C ALA A 33 -5.54 -26.16 11.89
N ALA A 34 -6.59 -26.46 11.12
CA ALA A 34 -6.42 -27.21 9.89
C ALA A 34 -5.45 -26.45 8.95
N ASP A 35 -4.59 -27.18 8.24
CA ASP A 35 -3.44 -26.68 7.46
C ASP A 35 -3.79 -25.66 6.34
N ASP A 36 -5.07 -25.29 6.14
CA ASP A 36 -5.53 -24.38 5.08
C ASP A 36 -6.63 -23.38 5.56
N ASP A 37 -6.69 -23.04 6.85
CA ASP A 37 -7.77 -22.20 7.41
C ASP A 37 -7.41 -20.71 7.52
N GLU A 38 -7.30 -19.97 6.41
CA GLU A 38 -7.41 -18.49 6.41
C GLU A 38 -8.86 -18.02 6.26
N GLY A 39 -9.84 -18.92 6.26
CA GLY A 39 -11.21 -18.63 5.85
C GLY A 39 -11.34 -18.27 4.36
N GLY A 40 -12.48 -18.66 3.78
CA GLY A 40 -12.78 -18.46 2.36
C GLY A 40 -12.03 -19.45 1.46
N THR A 41 -11.85 -19.11 0.18
CA THR A 41 -11.19 -20.00 -0.80
C THR A 41 -9.87 -19.42 -1.30
N GLY A 42 -8.93 -20.27 -1.72
CA GLY A 42 -7.68 -19.82 -2.34
C GLY A 42 -7.88 -18.93 -3.58
N THR A 43 -8.95 -19.18 -4.36
CA THR A 43 -9.35 -18.32 -5.48
C THR A 43 -9.77 -16.94 -5.00
N LEU A 44 -10.59 -16.84 -3.95
CA LEU A 44 -10.98 -15.57 -3.34
C LEU A 44 -9.73 -14.80 -2.89
N ARG A 45 -8.86 -15.43 -2.11
CA ARG A 45 -7.64 -14.81 -1.57
C ARG A 45 -6.74 -14.25 -2.67
N LYS A 46 -6.50 -15.04 -3.72
CA LYS A 46 -5.72 -14.60 -4.88
C LYS A 46 -6.34 -13.40 -5.61
N LYS A 47 -7.67 -13.39 -5.78
CA LYS A 47 -8.38 -12.27 -6.42
C LYS A 47 -8.32 -11.00 -5.56
N LEU A 48 -8.49 -11.12 -4.24
CA LEU A 48 -8.41 -10.01 -3.29
C LEU A 48 -7.00 -9.42 -3.22
N ASP A 49 -5.96 -10.25 -3.15
CA ASP A 49 -4.55 -9.82 -3.21
C ASP A 49 -4.28 -9.00 -4.48
N ALA A 50 -4.61 -9.55 -5.65
CA ALA A 50 -4.40 -8.87 -6.94
C ALA A 50 -5.20 -7.56 -7.04
N ALA A 51 -6.45 -7.54 -6.54
CA ALA A 51 -7.31 -6.38 -6.55
C ALA A 51 -6.80 -5.27 -5.63
N ALA A 52 -6.51 -5.59 -4.37
CA ALA A 52 -6.05 -4.64 -3.38
C ALA A 52 -4.64 -4.11 -3.71
N THR A 53 -3.70 -4.99 -4.10
CA THR A 53 -2.37 -4.59 -4.58
C THR A 53 -2.48 -3.65 -5.78
N GLY A 54 -3.33 -4.01 -6.76
CA GLY A 54 -3.57 -3.18 -7.95
C GLY A 54 -4.17 -1.82 -7.60
N TYR A 55 -5.11 -1.76 -6.66
CA TYR A 55 -5.72 -0.53 -6.19
C TYR A 55 -4.71 0.36 -5.46
N ASN A 56 -3.97 -0.19 -4.49
CA ASN A 56 -2.97 0.54 -3.71
C ASN A 56 -1.87 1.13 -4.61
N ASN A 57 -1.38 0.36 -5.58
CA ASN A 57 -0.38 0.83 -6.54
C ASN A 57 -0.94 1.92 -7.47
N ALA A 58 -2.18 1.78 -7.95
CA ALA A 58 -2.82 2.81 -8.78
C ALA A 58 -3.06 4.11 -8.00
N LYS A 59 -3.52 4.00 -6.74
CA LYS A 59 -3.69 5.15 -5.83
C LYS A 59 -2.37 5.88 -5.59
N ALA A 60 -1.29 5.15 -5.33
CA ALA A 60 0.04 5.74 -5.17
C ALA A 60 0.50 6.50 -6.43
N LYS A 61 0.27 5.93 -7.61
CA LYS A 61 0.60 6.59 -8.89
C LYS A 61 -0.20 7.87 -9.12
N VAL A 62 -1.49 7.90 -8.76
CA VAL A 62 -2.30 9.13 -8.81
C VAL A 62 -1.70 10.19 -7.89
N ALA A 63 -1.39 9.85 -6.64
CA ALA A 63 -0.81 10.80 -5.69
C ALA A 63 0.54 11.37 -6.17
N ALA A 64 1.42 10.51 -6.69
CA ALA A 64 2.70 10.93 -7.28
C ALA A 64 2.51 11.85 -8.50
N SER A 65 1.55 11.51 -9.37
CA SER A 65 1.20 12.32 -10.54
C SER A 65 0.65 13.69 -10.16
N GLN A 66 -0.24 13.76 -9.17
CA GLN A 66 -0.78 15.03 -8.65
C GLN A 66 0.32 15.92 -8.06
N LYS A 67 1.29 15.32 -7.35
CA LYS A 67 2.46 16.06 -6.84
C LYS A 67 3.29 16.64 -7.98
N ARG A 68 3.59 15.84 -9.02
CA ARG A 68 4.30 16.31 -10.21
C ARG A 68 3.54 17.41 -10.95
N GLN A 69 2.24 17.24 -11.15
CA GLN A 69 1.37 18.25 -11.75
C GLN A 69 1.44 19.58 -11.00
N LYS A 70 1.38 19.56 -9.66
CA LYS A 70 1.49 20.77 -8.83
C LYS A 70 2.85 21.47 -9.00
N THR A 71 3.93 20.69 -9.06
CA THR A 71 5.28 21.23 -9.34
C THR A 71 5.31 21.88 -10.73
N LEU A 72 4.84 21.19 -11.77
CA LEU A 72 4.81 21.71 -13.14
C LEU A 72 4.00 22.99 -13.27
N ILE A 73 2.83 23.08 -12.61
CA ILE A 73 2.02 24.32 -12.59
C ILE A 73 2.82 25.49 -11.99
N SER A 74 3.59 25.23 -10.93
CA SER A 74 4.43 26.26 -10.30
C SER A 74 5.57 26.70 -11.22
N GLU A 75 6.20 25.76 -11.92
CA GLU A 75 7.25 26.07 -12.89
C GLU A 75 6.71 26.81 -14.11
N ILE A 76 5.52 26.45 -14.60
CA ILE A 76 4.83 27.16 -15.70
C ILE A 76 4.62 28.62 -15.34
N ALA A 77 4.16 28.92 -14.12
CA ALA A 77 3.96 30.30 -13.69
C ALA A 77 5.27 31.13 -13.72
N VAL A 78 6.40 30.51 -13.37
CA VAL A 78 7.72 31.14 -13.47
C VAL A 78 8.10 31.38 -14.94
N THR A 79 7.92 30.37 -15.80
CA THR A 79 8.20 30.45 -17.23
C THR A 79 7.34 31.53 -17.92
N GLU A 80 6.06 31.62 -17.58
CA GLU A 80 5.13 32.61 -18.11
C GLU A 80 5.54 34.04 -17.73
N LYS A 81 5.99 34.25 -16.49
CA LYS A 81 6.54 35.54 -16.06
C LYS A 81 7.80 35.91 -16.86
N ARG A 82 8.72 34.96 -17.06
CA ARG A 82 9.93 35.19 -17.87
C ARG A 82 9.59 35.50 -19.33
N LEU A 83 8.62 34.78 -19.89
CA LEU A 83 8.13 34.98 -21.25
C LEU A 83 7.55 36.39 -21.44
N ALA A 84 6.76 36.88 -20.47
CA ALA A 84 6.20 38.22 -20.50
C ALA A 84 7.30 39.30 -20.50
N THR A 85 8.32 39.16 -19.65
CA THR A 85 9.48 40.07 -19.63
C THR A 85 10.23 40.06 -20.97
N LEU A 86 10.59 38.88 -21.47
CA LEU A 86 11.32 38.75 -22.75
C LEU A 86 10.53 39.28 -23.95
N THR A 87 9.20 39.16 -23.89
CA THR A 87 8.31 39.70 -24.93
C THR A 87 8.29 41.24 -24.90
N ALA A 88 8.25 41.85 -23.71
CA ALA A 88 8.34 43.31 -23.57
C ALA A 88 9.72 43.84 -24.02
N ASP A 89 10.80 43.13 -23.69
CA ASP A 89 12.16 43.46 -24.14
C ASP A 89 12.26 43.39 -25.67
N ALA A 90 11.74 42.32 -26.29
CA ALA A 90 11.72 42.16 -27.73
C ALA A 90 10.86 43.23 -28.44
N GLN A 91 9.75 43.65 -27.85
CA GLN A 91 8.92 44.74 -28.36
C GLN A 91 9.64 46.09 -28.32
N THR A 92 10.41 46.35 -27.26
CA THR A 92 11.22 47.57 -27.13
C THR A 92 12.30 47.60 -28.21
N LEU A 93 13.04 46.51 -28.38
CA LEU A 93 14.04 46.37 -29.45
C LEU A 93 13.43 46.56 -30.86
N GLY A 94 12.23 46.01 -31.09
CA GLY A 94 11.52 46.17 -32.36
C GLY A 94 11.00 47.59 -32.60
N ALA A 95 10.50 48.26 -31.57
CA ALA A 95 10.01 49.63 -31.65
C ALA A 95 11.14 50.65 -31.89
N GLU A 96 12.31 50.43 -31.29
CA GLU A 96 13.53 51.21 -31.56
C GLU A 96 13.99 51.05 -33.01
N ALA A 97 14.00 49.81 -33.52
CA ALA A 97 14.31 49.53 -34.91
C ALA A 97 13.35 50.25 -35.89
N TYR A 98 12.06 50.32 -35.55
CA TYR A 98 11.02 50.91 -36.37
C TYR A 98 10.98 52.45 -36.33
N LYS A 99 11.06 53.06 -35.13
CA LYS A 99 10.99 54.53 -34.96
C LYS A 99 12.25 55.25 -35.40
N GLY A 100 13.42 54.63 -35.21
CA GLY A 100 14.70 55.19 -35.61
C GLY A 100 15.06 54.95 -37.07
N GLY A 101 14.31 54.08 -37.77
CA GLY A 101 14.69 53.52 -39.07
C GLY A 101 16.11 52.98 -39.00
N MET A 102 16.30 51.83 -38.33
CA MET A 102 17.62 51.29 -37.96
C MET A 102 18.67 51.62 -39.03
N PRO A 103 19.55 52.63 -38.82
CA PRO A 103 20.54 52.97 -39.82
C PRO A 103 21.38 51.71 -40.00
N ASP A 104 21.46 51.25 -41.25
CA ASP A 104 22.22 50.06 -41.60
C ASP A 104 23.59 50.13 -40.89
N PRO A 105 24.03 49.08 -40.19
CA PRO A 105 25.32 49.06 -39.49
C PRO A 105 26.46 49.67 -40.32
N LEU A 106 26.48 49.44 -41.63
CA LEU A 106 27.47 50.03 -42.52
C LEU A 106 27.32 51.56 -42.66
N THR A 107 26.09 52.08 -42.63
CA THR A 107 25.80 53.52 -42.63
C THR A 107 26.19 54.19 -41.30
N VAL A 108 25.99 53.52 -40.16
CA VAL A 108 26.42 54.00 -38.83
C VAL A 108 27.95 54.09 -38.77
N LEU A 109 28.63 53.07 -39.30
CA LEU A 109 30.08 53.00 -39.37
C LEU A 109 30.66 54.00 -40.38
N ALA A 110 30.01 54.19 -41.54
CA ALA A 110 30.46 55.13 -42.58
C ALA A 110 30.43 56.60 -42.13
N ASN A 111 29.55 56.95 -41.18
CA ASN A 111 29.45 58.30 -40.60
C ASN A 111 30.41 58.53 -39.40
N SER A 112 31.52 57.80 -39.29
CA SER A 112 32.56 58.07 -38.28
C SER A 112 33.59 59.08 -38.79
N GLY A 113 33.88 60.13 -38.01
CA GLY A 113 34.87 61.16 -38.36
C GLY A 113 36.32 60.83 -38.00
N SER A 114 36.56 59.74 -37.25
CA SER A 114 37.90 59.30 -36.86
C SER A 114 37.97 57.78 -36.63
N ALA A 115 39.19 57.22 -36.62
CA ALA A 115 39.41 55.80 -36.32
C ALA A 115 38.93 55.40 -34.91
N GLY A 116 39.09 56.28 -33.91
CA GLY A 116 38.58 56.03 -32.55
C GLY A 116 37.06 56.00 -32.48
N GLU A 117 36.39 56.90 -33.20
CA GLU A 117 34.92 56.94 -33.28
C GLU A 117 34.35 55.73 -34.02
N LEU A 118 35.03 55.24 -35.06
CA LEU A 118 34.67 54.02 -35.78
C LEU A 118 34.67 52.80 -34.85
N ILE A 119 35.74 52.63 -34.05
CA ILE A 119 35.86 51.51 -33.11
C ILE A 119 34.75 51.57 -32.04
N ALA A 120 34.46 52.76 -31.50
CA ALA A 120 33.40 52.95 -30.52
C ALA A 120 32.02 52.57 -31.10
N LYS A 121 31.68 53.07 -32.30
CA LYS A 121 30.43 52.73 -32.99
C LYS A 121 30.34 51.23 -33.33
N ALA A 122 31.42 50.61 -33.78
CA ALA A 122 31.47 49.18 -34.06
C ALA A 122 31.22 48.33 -32.81
N SER A 123 31.84 48.68 -31.68
CA SER A 123 31.63 47.96 -30.41
C SER A 123 30.19 48.08 -29.89
N TYR A 124 29.56 49.25 -30.09
CA TYR A 124 28.17 49.49 -29.72
C TYR A 124 27.22 48.64 -30.57
N VAL A 125 27.40 48.63 -31.89
CA VAL A 125 26.59 47.81 -32.82
C VAL A 125 26.75 46.32 -32.52
N ASP A 126 27.97 45.83 -32.29
CA ASP A 126 28.20 44.42 -31.91
C ASP A 126 27.49 44.05 -30.60
N THR A 127 27.59 44.92 -29.59
CA THR A 127 26.92 44.71 -28.29
C THR A 127 25.40 44.62 -28.45
N MET A 128 24.81 45.53 -29.22
CA MET A 128 23.38 45.53 -29.50
C MET A 128 22.92 44.30 -30.29
N ALA A 129 23.70 43.89 -31.29
CA ALA A 129 23.41 42.68 -32.07
C ALA A 129 23.47 41.42 -31.18
N ARG A 130 24.48 41.31 -30.30
CA ARG A 130 24.60 40.20 -29.34
C ARG A 130 23.44 40.17 -28.35
N GLN A 131 23.05 41.33 -27.81
CA GLN A 131 21.94 41.43 -26.87
C GLN A 131 20.61 41.07 -27.51
N THR A 132 20.36 41.54 -28.73
CA THR A 132 19.16 41.20 -29.52
C THR A 132 19.12 39.70 -29.81
N ASN A 133 20.22 39.13 -30.31
CA ASN A 133 20.30 37.69 -30.61
C ASN A 133 20.10 36.84 -29.36
N THR A 134 20.67 37.25 -28.21
CA THR A 134 20.50 36.57 -26.93
C THR A 134 19.05 36.61 -26.46
N THR A 135 18.42 37.78 -26.50
CA THR A 135 17.01 37.98 -26.11
C THR A 135 16.07 37.13 -26.97
N LEU A 136 16.26 37.16 -28.30
CA LEU A 136 15.45 36.36 -29.23
C LEU A 136 15.66 34.84 -29.04
N LYS A 137 16.89 34.41 -28.76
CA LYS A 137 17.19 33.01 -28.45
C LYS A 137 16.52 32.56 -27.15
N GLU A 138 16.61 33.38 -26.11
CA GLU A 138 16.00 33.08 -24.82
C GLU A 138 14.47 33.09 -24.92
N LEU A 139 13.88 34.02 -25.67
CA LEU A 139 12.45 34.07 -25.94
C LEU A 139 11.97 32.76 -26.59
N ARG A 140 12.62 32.31 -27.67
CA ARG A 140 12.28 31.05 -28.35
C ARG A 140 12.46 29.83 -27.44
N THR A 141 13.52 29.82 -26.63
CA THR A 141 13.77 28.74 -25.67
C THR A 141 12.68 28.71 -24.60
N THR A 142 12.32 29.86 -24.03
CA THR A 142 11.26 30.00 -23.02
C THR A 142 9.90 29.57 -23.56
N GLN A 143 9.56 29.94 -24.80
CA GLN A 143 8.35 29.48 -25.48
C GLN A 143 8.33 27.96 -25.64
N THR A 144 9.46 27.35 -26.01
CA THR A 144 9.60 25.89 -26.15
C THR A 144 9.46 25.20 -24.80
N THR A 145 10.10 25.73 -23.75
CA THR A 145 9.98 25.23 -22.38
C THR A 145 8.53 25.26 -21.91
N LEU A 146 7.84 26.39 -22.09
CA LEU A 146 6.42 26.53 -21.70
C LEU A 146 5.53 25.50 -22.41
N LYS A 147 5.75 25.30 -23.72
CA LYS A 147 5.04 24.28 -24.49
C LYS A 147 5.27 22.88 -23.92
N ASN A 148 6.53 22.52 -23.65
CA ASN A 148 6.89 21.21 -23.10
C ASN A 148 6.30 20.99 -21.70
N GLN A 149 6.35 22.00 -20.83
CA GLN A 149 5.76 21.93 -19.48
C GLN A 149 4.24 21.72 -19.55
N ARG A 150 3.54 22.43 -20.43
CA ARG A 150 2.10 22.22 -20.66
C ARG A 150 1.80 20.80 -21.15
N GLN A 151 2.60 20.27 -22.07
CA GLN A 151 2.47 18.88 -22.52
C GLN A 151 2.72 17.87 -21.39
N GLN A 152 3.67 18.14 -20.48
CA GLN A 152 3.90 17.29 -19.32
C GLN A 152 2.70 17.30 -18.35
N VAL A 153 2.06 18.45 -18.14
CA VAL A 153 0.81 18.53 -17.36
C VAL A 153 -0.29 17.69 -18.00
N GLU A 154 -0.46 17.76 -19.32
CA GLU A 154 -1.43 16.92 -20.04
C GLU A 154 -1.12 15.42 -19.91
N GLN A 155 0.16 15.03 -19.91
CA GLN A 155 0.59 13.66 -19.69
C GLN A 155 0.24 13.18 -18.26
N GLU A 156 0.49 14.01 -17.25
CA GLU A 156 0.13 13.69 -15.86
C GLU A 156 -1.40 13.53 -15.71
N LEU A 157 -2.20 14.40 -16.35
CA LEU A 157 -3.66 14.24 -16.36
C LEU A 157 -4.11 12.91 -16.99
N LYS A 158 -3.46 12.47 -18.08
CA LYS A 158 -3.74 11.16 -18.70
C LYS A 158 -3.36 10.01 -17.76
N VAL A 159 -2.26 10.13 -17.03
CA VAL A 159 -1.86 9.14 -16.00
C VAL A 159 -2.94 9.05 -14.93
N GLN A 160 -3.39 10.18 -14.38
CA GLN A 160 -4.43 10.22 -13.35
C GLN A 160 -5.71 9.52 -13.84
N GLN A 161 -6.22 9.90 -15.02
CA GLN A 161 -7.42 9.29 -15.61
C GLN A 161 -7.26 7.77 -15.83
N ALA A 162 -6.10 7.31 -16.30
CA ALA A 162 -5.84 5.89 -16.52
C ALA A 162 -5.81 5.10 -15.19
N GLN A 163 -5.20 5.68 -14.15
CA GLN A 163 -5.13 5.04 -12.84
C GLN A 163 -6.47 5.08 -12.09
N GLU A 164 -7.29 6.11 -12.27
CA GLU A 164 -8.68 6.13 -11.78
C GLU A 164 -9.51 4.98 -12.38
N LYS A 165 -9.39 4.74 -13.69
CA LYS A 165 -10.02 3.58 -14.34
C LYS A 165 -9.50 2.26 -13.78
N THR A 166 -8.20 2.17 -13.51
CA THR A 166 -7.61 0.98 -12.89
C THR A 166 -8.16 0.77 -11.49
N MET A 167 -8.21 1.80 -10.64
CA MET A 167 -8.82 1.73 -9.32
C MET A 167 -10.29 1.30 -9.38
N ALA A 168 -11.08 1.87 -10.29
CA ALA A 168 -12.48 1.47 -10.49
C ALA A 168 -12.61 -0.01 -10.88
N LYS A 169 -11.78 -0.48 -11.82
CA LYS A 169 -11.74 -1.89 -12.21
C LYS A 169 -11.37 -2.80 -11.03
N ARG A 170 -10.33 -2.45 -10.27
CA ARG A 170 -9.88 -3.26 -9.13
C ARG A 170 -10.92 -3.34 -8.02
N ARG A 171 -11.68 -2.27 -7.78
CA ARG A 171 -12.85 -2.33 -6.89
C ARG A 171 -13.89 -3.33 -7.39
N SER A 172 -14.27 -3.24 -8.66
CA SER A 172 -15.20 -4.19 -9.29
C SER A 172 -14.70 -5.64 -9.24
N ASP A 173 -13.41 -5.88 -9.51
CA ASP A 173 -12.81 -7.22 -9.49
C ASP A 173 -12.93 -7.84 -8.07
N ALA A 174 -12.69 -7.05 -7.02
CA ALA A 174 -12.80 -7.51 -5.64
C ALA A 174 -14.26 -7.69 -5.19
N GLU A 175 -15.18 -6.81 -5.58
CA GLU A 175 -16.61 -6.98 -5.29
C GLU A 175 -17.16 -8.27 -5.91
N GLN A 176 -16.82 -8.54 -7.18
CA GLN A 176 -17.19 -9.78 -7.86
C GLN A 176 -16.61 -11.00 -7.15
N ALA A 177 -15.33 -10.94 -6.73
CA ALA A 177 -14.71 -12.04 -5.99
C ALA A 177 -15.45 -12.34 -4.67
N LEU A 178 -15.88 -11.29 -3.95
CA LEU A 178 -16.65 -11.46 -2.71
C LEU A 178 -18.04 -12.06 -2.96
N VAL A 179 -18.75 -11.58 -3.98
CA VAL A 179 -20.07 -12.10 -4.34
C VAL A 179 -20.00 -13.57 -4.74
N GLU A 180 -19.01 -13.95 -5.55
CA GLU A 180 -18.77 -15.36 -5.93
C GLU A 180 -18.50 -16.25 -4.70
N ALA A 181 -17.93 -15.69 -3.64
CA ALA A 181 -17.65 -16.39 -2.39
C ALA A 181 -18.79 -16.31 -1.34
N GLY A 182 -19.96 -15.75 -1.71
CA GLY A 182 -21.12 -15.66 -0.82
C GLY A 182 -21.15 -14.43 0.10
N GLY A 183 -20.28 -13.44 -0.12
CA GLY A 183 -20.25 -12.16 0.59
C GLY A 183 -20.57 -10.95 -0.31
N GLY A 184 -19.99 -9.79 0.01
CA GLY A 184 -19.97 -8.62 -0.88
C GLY A 184 -21.07 -7.58 -0.70
N GLN A 185 -22.02 -7.79 0.21
CA GLN A 185 -23.03 -6.77 0.55
C GLN A 185 -22.39 -5.66 1.39
N SER A 186 -22.77 -4.41 1.20
CA SER A 186 -22.24 -3.32 2.03
C SER A 186 -22.63 -3.50 3.50
N SER A 187 -21.69 -3.24 4.41
CA SER A 187 -21.92 -3.31 5.86
C SER A 187 -21.41 -2.04 6.55
N ALA A 188 -21.95 -1.77 7.75
CA ALA A 188 -21.63 -0.54 8.50
C ALA A 188 -20.18 -0.50 9.02
N GLY A 189 -19.52 -1.66 9.11
CA GLY A 189 -18.19 -1.77 9.66
C GLY A 189 -18.14 -1.58 11.16
N PHE A 190 -16.99 -1.11 11.63
CA PHE A 190 -16.71 -0.91 13.05
C PHE A 190 -16.27 0.54 13.25
N LEU A 191 -16.85 1.21 14.24
CA LEU A 191 -16.54 2.61 14.52
C LEU A 191 -15.13 2.72 15.11
N SER A 192 -14.33 3.61 14.53
CA SER A 192 -13.04 4.01 15.09
C SER A 192 -13.23 4.71 16.43
N GLY A 193 -12.44 4.30 17.41
CA GLY A 193 -12.23 5.05 18.65
C GLY A 193 -10.76 5.41 18.76
N THR A 194 -10.44 6.70 18.76
CA THR A 194 -9.14 7.32 19.16
C THR A 194 -7.84 6.60 18.80
N SER A 195 -7.80 5.77 17.75
CA SER A 195 -6.62 5.00 17.36
C SER A 195 -5.48 5.93 16.96
N ALA A 196 -4.27 5.65 17.44
CA ALA A 196 -3.11 6.43 17.06
C ALA A 196 -2.76 6.16 15.58
N ALA A 197 -2.25 7.20 14.92
CA ALA A 197 -1.71 7.05 13.58
C ALA A 197 -0.38 6.30 13.64
N ALA A 198 -0.32 5.14 13.00
CA ALA A 198 0.89 4.35 12.86
C ALA A 198 1.98 5.13 12.09
N GLN A 199 3.24 4.82 12.37
CA GLN A 199 4.34 5.26 11.53
C GLN A 199 4.22 4.65 10.13
N PRO A 200 4.33 5.45 9.05
CA PRO A 200 4.23 4.92 7.69
C PRO A 200 5.35 3.93 7.39
N ALA A 201 4.99 2.78 6.83
CA ALA A 201 5.96 1.84 6.29
C ALA A 201 6.71 2.47 5.10
N PRO A 202 7.97 2.07 4.85
CA PRO A 202 8.76 2.60 3.73
C PRO A 202 8.09 2.38 2.37
N ARG A 203 8.18 3.38 1.49
CA ARG A 203 7.68 3.35 0.11
C ARG A 203 8.81 3.57 -0.88
N ASN A 204 8.63 3.06 -2.10
CA ASN A 204 9.49 3.38 -3.23
C ASN A 204 9.42 4.86 -3.60
N SER A 205 10.39 5.35 -4.39
CA SER A 205 10.43 6.75 -4.85
C SER A 205 9.23 7.15 -5.72
N ASP A 206 8.59 6.19 -6.36
CA ASP A 206 7.36 6.37 -7.15
C ASP A 206 6.07 6.29 -6.29
N GLY A 207 6.21 6.10 -4.97
CA GLY A 207 5.11 5.99 -4.01
C GLY A 207 4.52 4.58 -3.88
N SER A 208 4.91 3.63 -4.72
CA SER A 208 4.47 2.24 -4.62
C SER A 208 5.08 1.54 -3.40
N TRP A 209 4.48 0.42 -3.03
CA TRP A 209 5.04 -0.44 -1.98
C TRP A 209 6.18 -1.30 -2.53
N PRO A 210 7.32 -1.41 -1.82
CA PRO A 210 8.38 -2.34 -2.21
C PRO A 210 7.85 -3.79 -2.20
N ALA A 211 8.36 -4.60 -3.12
CA ALA A 211 8.12 -6.03 -3.06
C ALA A 211 8.91 -6.60 -1.87
N GLU A 212 8.23 -7.32 -1.00
CA GLU A 212 8.82 -7.92 0.18
C GLU A 212 8.51 -9.41 0.20
N SER A 213 9.43 -10.19 0.74
CA SER A 213 9.26 -11.62 0.97
C SER A 213 9.33 -11.94 2.46
N CYS A 214 8.78 -13.09 2.84
CA CYS A 214 8.98 -13.73 4.12
C CYS A 214 10.50 -13.84 4.38
N SER A 215 11.03 -12.98 5.26
CA SER A 215 12.48 -12.78 5.39
C SER A 215 12.95 -12.41 6.80
N ILE A 216 12.02 -12.06 7.69
CA ILE A 216 12.32 -11.78 9.09
C ILE A 216 11.67 -12.87 9.93
N ASP A 217 12.36 -13.36 10.95
CA ASP A 217 11.80 -14.36 11.87
C ASP A 217 10.50 -13.83 12.48
N ASP A 218 9.45 -14.67 12.46
CA ASP A 218 8.15 -14.31 13.02
C ASP A 218 8.23 -14.28 14.56
N PRO A 219 7.94 -13.15 15.23
CA PRO A 219 7.93 -13.11 16.69
C PRO A 219 6.75 -13.84 17.34
N THR A 220 5.81 -14.37 16.56
CA THR A 220 4.56 -14.96 17.03
C THR A 220 4.42 -16.47 16.80
N SER A 221 5.24 -17.05 15.92
CA SER A 221 5.20 -18.48 15.60
C SER A 221 6.54 -18.97 15.03
N GLU A 222 6.64 -20.24 14.64
CA GLU A 222 7.79 -20.76 13.90
C GLU A 222 7.65 -20.44 12.41
N GLY A 223 8.46 -19.51 11.90
CA GLY A 223 8.42 -19.11 10.49
C GLY A 223 8.99 -17.72 10.23
N CYS A 224 8.47 -17.05 9.20
CA CYS A 224 8.88 -15.69 8.87
C CYS A 224 7.70 -14.76 8.52
N VAL A 225 7.97 -13.47 8.61
CA VAL A 225 7.10 -12.38 8.17
C VAL A 225 7.83 -11.46 7.20
N THR A 226 7.09 -10.65 6.46
CA THR A 226 7.69 -9.53 5.71
C THR A 226 8.07 -8.41 6.67
N PRO A 227 9.06 -7.56 6.33
CA PRO A 227 9.38 -6.36 7.09
C PRO A 227 8.15 -5.48 7.40
N ARG A 228 7.22 -5.34 6.45
CA ARG A 228 5.99 -4.56 6.62
C ARG A 228 4.98 -5.22 7.54
N MET A 229 4.84 -6.54 7.50
CA MET A 229 3.96 -7.23 8.43
C MET A 229 4.52 -7.15 9.86
N LEU A 230 5.84 -7.30 10.04
CA LEU A 230 6.48 -7.06 11.34
C LEU A 230 6.28 -5.63 11.83
N HIS A 231 6.43 -4.64 10.95
CA HIS A 231 6.16 -3.24 11.26
C HIS A 231 4.71 -3.05 11.73
N THR A 232 3.75 -3.60 10.97
CA THR A 232 2.31 -3.55 11.32
C THR A 232 2.02 -4.20 12.68
N TYR A 233 2.61 -5.36 12.96
CA TYR A 233 2.51 -6.03 14.25
C TYR A 233 3.03 -5.15 15.38
N ASN A 234 4.20 -4.53 15.21
CA ASN A 234 4.79 -3.66 16.22
C ASN A 234 3.98 -2.38 16.46
N GLU A 235 3.45 -1.76 15.39
CA GLU A 235 2.60 -0.58 15.50
C GLU A 235 1.26 -0.90 16.20
N ALA A 236 0.66 -2.06 15.92
CA ALA A 236 -0.55 -2.50 16.61
C ALA A 236 -0.29 -2.66 18.13
N ARG A 237 0.83 -3.29 18.50
CA ARG A 237 1.22 -3.46 19.91
C ARG A 237 1.54 -2.12 20.58
N ALA A 238 2.18 -1.21 19.87
CA ALA A 238 2.47 0.13 20.36
C ALA A 238 1.19 0.93 20.65
N ASP A 239 0.11 0.69 19.89
CA ASP A 239 -1.23 1.27 20.14
C ASP A 239 -2.06 0.47 21.17
N GLY A 240 -1.45 -0.49 21.87
CA GLY A 240 -2.06 -1.24 22.96
C GLY A 240 -2.79 -2.53 22.55
N PHE A 241 -2.70 -2.94 21.29
CA PHE A 241 -3.26 -4.21 20.83
C PHE A 241 -2.28 -5.37 21.09
N THR A 242 -2.26 -5.86 22.33
CA THR A 242 -1.23 -6.79 22.81
C THR A 242 -1.69 -8.24 23.01
N HIS A 243 -2.95 -8.56 22.69
CA HIS A 243 -3.50 -9.92 22.80
C HIS A 243 -2.69 -10.92 21.96
N TYR A 244 -2.93 -12.21 22.21
CA TYR A 244 -2.31 -13.29 21.43
C TYR A 244 -2.47 -13.03 19.93
N THR A 245 -1.37 -13.18 19.19
CA THR A 245 -1.32 -12.94 17.75
C THR A 245 -0.60 -14.10 17.11
N HIS A 246 -0.98 -14.47 15.89
CA HIS A 246 -0.31 -15.50 15.12
C HIS A 246 -0.19 -15.07 13.66
N CYS A 247 1.03 -14.96 13.15
CA CYS A 247 1.28 -14.39 11.83
C CYS A 247 1.61 -15.45 10.78
N PHE A 248 2.62 -16.28 11.00
CA PHE A 248 3.01 -17.27 10.00
C PHE A 248 2.37 -18.62 10.27
N ARG A 249 1.82 -19.23 9.22
CA ARG A 249 1.55 -20.67 9.15
C ARG A 249 1.86 -21.17 7.74
N GLN A 250 2.30 -22.43 7.65
CA GLN A 250 2.33 -23.14 6.37
C GLN A 250 0.90 -23.36 5.89
N ALA A 251 0.62 -23.01 4.64
CA ALA A 251 -0.66 -23.21 3.98
C ALA A 251 -0.48 -23.20 2.46
N SER A 252 -1.42 -23.81 1.73
CA SER A 252 -1.35 -23.90 0.26
C SER A 252 -1.74 -22.61 -0.46
N PHE A 253 -2.39 -21.68 0.23
CA PHE A 253 -2.83 -20.39 -0.29
C PHE A 253 -2.88 -19.33 0.82
N GLY A 254 -3.20 -18.10 0.44
CA GLY A 254 -3.40 -17.00 1.37
C GLY A 254 -2.13 -16.19 1.63
N GLU A 255 -2.22 -15.36 2.67
CA GLU A 255 -1.23 -14.34 3.02
C GLU A 255 -0.35 -14.74 4.20
N HIS A 256 -0.82 -15.61 5.08
CA HIS A 256 0.00 -16.19 6.15
C HIS A 256 1.26 -16.93 5.66
N PRO A 257 1.21 -17.85 4.67
CA PRO A 257 2.42 -18.54 4.20
C PRO A 257 3.40 -17.62 3.46
N LYS A 258 2.97 -16.40 3.10
CA LYS A 258 3.82 -15.36 2.52
C LYS A 258 4.45 -14.45 3.59
N GLY A 259 4.08 -14.64 4.86
CA GLY A 259 4.48 -13.75 5.95
C GLY A 259 3.80 -12.38 5.90
N ARG A 260 2.66 -12.26 5.20
CA ARG A 260 1.97 -11.00 4.91
C ARG A 260 0.68 -10.80 5.71
N ALA A 261 0.36 -11.71 6.63
CA ALA A 261 -0.83 -11.61 7.46
C ALA A 261 -0.56 -11.93 8.94
N CYS A 262 -1.40 -11.34 9.80
CA CYS A 262 -1.48 -11.69 11.22
C CYS A 262 -2.94 -11.80 11.64
N ASP A 263 -3.23 -12.84 12.42
CA ASP A 263 -4.49 -13.04 13.13
C ASP A 263 -4.31 -12.55 14.57
N PHE A 264 -4.95 -11.44 14.92
CA PHE A 264 -4.89 -10.85 16.24
C PHE A 264 -6.12 -11.27 17.05
N ALA A 265 -5.93 -12.08 18.07
CA ALA A 265 -7.02 -12.61 18.88
C ALA A 265 -7.82 -11.49 19.54
N ALA A 266 -9.14 -11.63 19.51
CA ALA A 266 -10.04 -10.74 20.24
C ALA A 266 -9.93 -10.99 21.76
N ASP A 267 -9.70 -12.24 22.15
CA ASP A 267 -9.50 -12.67 23.53
C ASP A 267 -8.01 -12.74 23.92
N VAL A 268 -7.70 -12.45 25.18
CA VAL A 268 -6.33 -12.55 25.72
C VAL A 268 -5.81 -14.00 25.66
N GLY A 269 -6.70 -14.97 25.84
CA GLY A 269 -6.38 -16.40 25.90
C GLY A 269 -6.13 -17.08 24.55
N GLY A 270 -6.15 -16.34 23.44
CA GLY A 270 -5.95 -16.87 22.08
C GLY A 270 -7.24 -16.97 21.26
N PHE A 271 -7.20 -17.80 20.23
CA PHE A 271 -8.34 -18.01 19.31
C PHE A 271 -9.40 -18.90 19.98
N GLY A 272 -10.34 -18.25 20.68
CA GLY A 272 -11.44 -18.90 21.41
C GLY A 272 -12.69 -19.13 20.56
N GLY A 273 -13.85 -19.13 21.23
CA GLY A 273 -15.16 -19.11 20.56
C GLY A 273 -15.51 -17.74 19.99
N ILE A 274 -16.78 -17.54 19.62
CA ILE A 274 -17.27 -16.24 19.15
C ILE A 274 -16.97 -15.16 20.21
N ALA A 275 -16.27 -14.10 19.83
CA ALA A 275 -15.95 -13.00 20.72
C ALA A 275 -17.24 -12.31 21.18
N THR A 276 -17.33 -12.04 22.48
CA THR A 276 -18.43 -11.33 23.11
C THR A 276 -17.89 -10.27 24.08
N GLY A 277 -18.75 -9.39 24.58
CA GLY A 277 -18.38 -8.39 25.60
C GLY A 277 -17.12 -7.59 25.26
N ASP A 278 -16.18 -7.54 26.20
CA ASP A 278 -14.93 -6.78 26.08
C ASP A 278 -14.03 -7.26 24.95
N SER A 279 -13.99 -8.56 24.67
CA SER A 279 -13.19 -9.16 23.59
C SER A 279 -13.72 -8.72 22.23
N LYS A 280 -15.05 -8.70 22.06
CA LYS A 280 -15.67 -8.15 20.87
C LYS A 280 -15.36 -6.66 20.71
N ALA A 281 -15.45 -5.88 21.79
CA ALA A 281 -15.14 -4.46 21.77
C ALA A 281 -13.66 -4.18 21.47
N TYR A 282 -12.75 -5.03 21.94
CA TYR A 282 -11.33 -4.99 21.59
C TYR A 282 -11.12 -5.24 20.09
N GLY A 283 -11.74 -6.30 19.55
CA GLY A 283 -11.67 -6.62 18.12
C GLY A 283 -12.27 -5.50 17.24
N ASP A 284 -13.38 -4.88 17.65
CA ASP A 284 -13.96 -3.74 16.94
C ASP A 284 -12.98 -2.56 16.83
N ARG A 285 -12.28 -2.22 17.92
CA ARG A 285 -11.24 -1.17 17.92
C ARG A 285 -10.04 -1.55 17.06
N LEU A 286 -9.59 -2.80 17.12
CA LEU A 286 -8.44 -3.27 16.34
C LEU A 286 -8.75 -3.31 14.83
N ALA A 287 -9.94 -3.75 14.45
CA ALA A 287 -10.38 -3.73 13.07
C ALA A 287 -10.45 -2.30 12.54
N ALA A 288 -10.99 -1.36 13.33
CA ALA A 288 -11.00 0.06 12.98
C ALA A 288 -9.57 0.64 12.88
N TRP A 289 -8.67 0.32 13.81
CA TRP A 289 -7.26 0.71 13.76
C TRP A 289 -6.58 0.26 12.46
N GLY A 290 -6.80 -0.99 12.04
CA GLY A 290 -6.25 -1.53 10.80
C GLY A 290 -6.74 -0.78 9.56
N VAL A 291 -8.00 -0.35 9.57
CA VAL A 291 -8.61 0.46 8.51
C VAL A 291 -8.05 1.89 8.50
N ASP A 292 -7.99 2.55 9.66
CA ASP A 292 -7.49 3.92 9.79
C ASP A 292 -6.03 4.04 9.37
N ASN A 293 -5.24 2.98 9.59
CA ASN A 293 -3.83 2.91 9.24
C ASN A 293 -3.55 2.20 7.92
N ALA A 294 -4.58 1.82 7.15
CA ALA A 294 -4.43 1.00 5.94
C ALA A 294 -3.46 1.58 4.91
N ASP A 295 -3.51 2.90 4.66
CA ASP A 295 -2.60 3.56 3.71
C ASP A 295 -1.17 3.69 4.25
N ARG A 296 -0.98 3.72 5.57
CA ARG A 296 0.34 3.81 6.21
C ARG A 296 1.03 2.46 6.26
N LEU A 297 0.26 1.38 6.33
CA LEU A 297 0.75 0.02 6.51
C LEU A 297 0.65 -0.85 5.26
N GLY A 298 0.05 -0.33 4.18
CA GLY A 298 -0.10 -1.06 2.93
C GLY A 298 -1.06 -2.24 3.04
N VAL A 299 -2.13 -2.07 3.82
CA VAL A 299 -3.14 -3.10 4.05
C VAL A 299 -3.81 -3.49 2.74
N LEU A 300 -3.90 -4.80 2.51
CA LEU A 300 -4.67 -5.42 1.43
C LEU A 300 -6.14 -5.53 1.83
N TYR A 301 -6.39 -6.04 3.03
CA TYR A 301 -7.72 -6.16 3.61
C TYR A 301 -7.65 -6.39 5.12
N VAL A 302 -8.74 -6.05 5.81
CA VAL A 302 -8.99 -6.39 7.22
C VAL A 302 -10.24 -7.26 7.28
N ILE A 303 -10.23 -8.36 8.02
CA ILE A 303 -11.41 -9.20 8.22
C ILE A 303 -11.72 -9.26 9.69
N TRP A 304 -12.97 -8.97 10.04
CA TRP A 304 -13.46 -9.06 11.39
C TRP A 304 -14.97 -9.30 11.39
N PHE A 305 -15.40 -10.27 12.19
CA PHE A 305 -16.79 -10.54 12.53
C PHE A 305 -17.71 -10.66 11.29
N LYS A 306 -17.35 -11.57 10.37
CA LYS A 306 -18.04 -11.78 9.09
C LYS A 306 -18.11 -10.54 8.19
N GLN A 307 -17.16 -9.64 8.34
CA GLN A 307 -17.01 -8.48 7.47
C GLN A 307 -15.56 -8.38 6.99
N ILE A 308 -15.39 -7.88 5.78
CA ILE A 308 -14.09 -7.60 5.18
C ILE A 308 -14.06 -6.14 4.73
N TRP A 309 -13.00 -5.44 5.10
CA TRP A 309 -12.69 -4.11 4.59
C TRP A 309 -11.70 -4.21 3.44
N LEU A 310 -11.97 -3.45 2.37
CA LEU A 310 -11.10 -3.36 1.21
C LEU A 310 -10.77 -1.90 0.87
N PRO A 311 -9.52 -1.60 0.45
CA PRO A 311 -9.14 -0.27 -0.03
C PRO A 311 -10.09 0.25 -1.11
N GLY A 312 -10.63 1.45 -0.89
CA GLY A 312 -11.51 2.13 -1.84
C GLY A 312 -12.96 1.60 -1.92
N GLN A 313 -13.30 0.56 -1.15
CA GLN A 313 -14.64 -0.04 -1.12
C GLN A 313 -15.30 0.00 0.27
N GLY A 314 -14.49 0.06 1.34
CA GLY A 314 -15.02 0.01 2.69
C GLY A 314 -15.40 -1.40 3.12
N TRP A 315 -16.28 -1.50 4.11
CA TRP A 315 -16.72 -2.75 4.71
C TRP A 315 -17.79 -3.46 3.86
N LYS A 316 -17.57 -4.75 3.65
CA LYS A 316 -18.46 -5.67 2.95
C LYS A 316 -18.71 -6.91 3.81
N THR A 317 -19.83 -7.60 3.61
CA THR A 317 -20.08 -8.90 4.22
C THR A 317 -19.07 -9.93 3.72
N TYR A 318 -18.68 -10.83 4.61
CA TYR A 318 -17.73 -11.91 4.36
C TYR A 318 -18.34 -13.24 4.84
N SER A 319 -18.09 -14.31 4.09
CA SER A 319 -18.53 -15.66 4.43
C SER A 319 -17.31 -16.56 4.58
N GLY A 320 -17.18 -17.18 5.75
CA GLY A 320 -16.21 -18.24 6.00
C GLY A 320 -16.88 -19.62 5.96
N ASP A 321 -16.33 -20.54 6.75
CA ASP A 321 -16.79 -21.93 6.85
C ASP A 321 -17.85 -22.17 7.94
N GLY A 322 -18.27 -21.12 8.65
CA GLY A 322 -19.23 -21.18 9.74
C GLY A 322 -18.62 -21.43 11.13
N THR A 323 -17.32 -21.64 11.24
CA THR A 323 -16.61 -21.72 12.52
C THR A 323 -16.23 -20.33 13.04
N PRO A 324 -16.03 -20.12 14.35
CA PRO A 324 -15.59 -18.82 14.86
C PRO A 324 -14.29 -18.32 14.24
N SER A 325 -13.34 -19.20 13.92
CA SER A 325 -12.09 -18.84 13.25
C SER A 325 -12.31 -18.56 11.76
N GLY A 326 -12.93 -19.47 11.01
CA GLY A 326 -13.15 -19.27 9.57
C GLY A 326 -14.05 -18.07 9.25
N ASP A 327 -15.04 -17.78 10.10
CA ASP A 327 -15.88 -16.56 10.01
C ASP A 327 -15.25 -15.31 10.66
N HIS A 328 -14.02 -15.42 11.19
CA HIS A 328 -13.25 -14.35 11.83
C HIS A 328 -14.01 -13.67 12.97
N MET A 329 -14.74 -14.44 13.76
CA MET A 329 -15.53 -13.95 14.89
C MET A 329 -14.73 -13.97 16.21
N ASN A 330 -13.52 -14.52 16.22
CA ASN A 330 -12.65 -14.62 17.41
C ASN A 330 -11.29 -13.91 17.26
N HIS A 331 -10.96 -13.41 16.07
CA HIS A 331 -9.74 -12.64 15.79
C HIS A 331 -9.95 -11.62 14.66
N VAL A 332 -9.18 -10.54 14.69
CA VAL A 332 -9.04 -9.61 13.56
C VAL A 332 -7.90 -10.09 12.68
N HIS A 333 -8.18 -10.34 11.41
CA HIS A 333 -7.16 -10.68 10.43
C HIS A 333 -6.75 -9.43 9.66
N ILE A 334 -5.45 -9.15 9.57
CA ILE A 334 -4.90 -8.05 8.78
C ILE A 334 -3.88 -8.61 7.80
N SER A 335 -4.09 -8.34 6.51
CA SER A 335 -3.13 -8.65 5.45
C SER A 335 -2.50 -7.38 4.89
N VAL A 336 -1.21 -7.41 4.58
CA VAL A 336 -0.44 -6.29 3.98
C VAL A 336 0.23 -6.70 2.66
N GLN A 337 0.51 -5.71 1.80
CA GLN A 337 1.00 -5.94 0.43
C GLN A 337 2.43 -6.49 0.37
#